data_AF-A0A6N9QKI6-F1
#
_entry.id   AF-A0A6N9QKI6-F1
#
_cell.length_a   1.000
_cell.length_b   1.000
_cell.length_c   1.000
_cell.angle_alpha   90.00
_cell.angle_beta   90.00
_cell.angle_gamma   90.00
#
_symmetry.space_group_name_H-M   'P 1'
#
loop_
_entity.id
_entity.type
_entity.pdbx_description
1 polymer ?
#
loop_
_entity_poly.entity_id
_entity_poly.type
_entity_poly.pdbx_seq_one_letter_code
_entity_poly.pdbx_strand_id
1 'polypeptide(L)'
;MNLLNLILRGLMGCLKVHEEGIWEYVKLPNGLAICHGAVTNHNVTSSKEGGAYWTGLSKDLPNGLFVETPKAWGTIVANFLGFVTVSERSTKDHLNVFEATMADVVHDGHVINLLVIGRWK
;
A
#
# COMPACT_ATOMS: atom_id res chain seq x y z
N MET A 1 -17.13 -14.64 -1.01
CA MET A 1 -17.35 -13.18 -0.84
C MET A 1 -16.81 -12.79 0.52
N ASN A 2 -15.75 -11.97 0.58
CA ASN A 2 -15.04 -11.67 1.83
C ASN A 2 -15.89 -10.79 2.75
N LEU A 3 -15.95 -11.09 4.04
CA LEU A 3 -16.72 -10.35 5.06
C LEU A 3 -16.34 -8.86 5.10
N LEU A 4 -15.08 -8.56 4.82
CA LEU A 4 -14.56 -7.20 4.73
C LEU A 4 -15.27 -6.39 3.64
N ASN A 5 -15.55 -6.99 2.47
CA ASN A 5 -16.24 -6.35 1.36
C ASN A 5 -17.71 -6.07 1.68
N LEU A 6 -18.36 -6.88 2.53
CA LEU A 6 -19.71 -6.62 3.00
C LEU A 6 -19.75 -5.47 4.01
N ILE A 7 -18.79 -5.44 4.93
CA ILE A 7 -18.65 -4.39 5.96
C ILE A 7 -18.33 -3.04 5.30
N LEU A 8 -17.41 -3.00 4.34
CA LEU A 8 -17.09 -1.79 3.58
C LEU A 8 -18.30 -1.27 2.79
N ARG A 9 -19.06 -2.15 2.13
CA ARG A 9 -20.30 -1.75 1.41
C ARG A 9 -21.37 -1.20 2.34
N GLY A 10 -21.50 -1.78 3.54
CA GLY A 10 -22.44 -1.32 4.57
C GLY A 10 -22.05 0.03 5.18
N LEU A 11 -20.75 0.24 5.45
CA LEU A 11 -20.23 1.49 6.01
C LEU A 11 -20.20 2.64 4.99
N MET A 12 -20.03 2.32 3.71
CA MET A 12 -19.81 3.30 2.64
C MET A 12 -21.06 3.56 1.79
N GLY A 13 -22.25 3.13 2.22
CA GLY A 13 -23.52 3.51 1.60
C GLY A 13 -23.67 3.09 0.14
N CYS A 14 -23.45 1.80 -0.17
CA CYS A 14 -23.55 1.22 -1.52
C CYS A 14 -22.46 1.66 -2.52
N LEU A 15 -21.35 2.24 -2.05
CA LEU A 15 -20.22 2.55 -2.91
C LEU A 15 -19.65 1.29 -3.59
N LYS A 16 -19.48 1.37 -4.91
CA LYS A 16 -18.93 0.29 -5.72
C LYS A 16 -17.44 0.14 -5.42
N VAL A 17 -17.07 -1.03 -4.89
CA VAL A 17 -15.67 -1.45 -4.75
C VAL A 17 -15.18 -1.96 -6.11
N HIS A 18 -14.03 -1.47 -6.53
CA HIS A 18 -13.32 -1.88 -7.73
C HIS A 18 -12.04 -2.62 -7.33
N GLU A 19 -11.62 -3.57 -8.17
CA GLU A 19 -10.44 -4.40 -7.93
C GLU A 19 -9.46 -4.25 -9.10
N GLU A 20 -8.18 -3.99 -8.81
CA GLU A 20 -7.10 -3.88 -9.80
C GLU A 20 -5.78 -4.40 -9.20
N GLY A 21 -5.33 -5.57 -9.63
CA GLY A 21 -4.14 -6.21 -9.08
C GLY A 21 -4.29 -6.53 -7.59
N ILE A 22 -3.44 -5.94 -6.74
CA ILE A 22 -3.52 -6.10 -5.28
C ILE A 22 -4.49 -5.11 -4.60
N TRP A 23 -5.09 -4.21 -5.38
CA TRP A 23 -5.85 -3.07 -4.86
C TRP A 23 -7.35 -3.32 -4.89
N GLU A 24 -7.99 -3.07 -3.77
CA GLU A 24 -9.42 -2.80 -3.66
C GLU A 24 -9.60 -1.29 -3.45
N TYR A 25 -10.48 -0.63 -4.21
CA TYR A 25 -10.64 0.81 -4.13
C TYR A 25 -12.07 1.31 -4.33
N VAL A 26 -12.34 2.49 -3.77
CA VAL A 26 -13.62 3.19 -3.84
C VAL A 26 -13.42 4.66 -4.21
N LYS A 27 -14.32 5.20 -5.03
CA LYS A 27 -14.41 6.63 -5.34
C LYS A 27 -15.55 7.25 -4.54
N LEU A 28 -15.22 8.18 -3.67
CA LEU A 28 -16.19 8.87 -2.82
C LEU A 28 -16.84 10.04 -3.56
N PRO A 29 -18.12 10.37 -3.28
CA PRO A 29 -18.83 11.48 -3.92
C PRO A 29 -18.19 12.86 -3.70
N ASN A 30 -17.42 13.01 -2.62
CA ASN A 30 -16.69 14.24 -2.28
C ASN A 30 -15.38 14.43 -3.08
N GLY A 31 -15.07 13.56 -4.04
CA GLY A 31 -13.88 13.65 -4.88
C GLY A 31 -12.63 12.96 -4.31
N LEU A 32 -12.74 12.27 -3.18
CA LEU A 32 -11.67 11.45 -2.61
C LEU A 32 -11.75 10.00 -3.09
N ALA A 33 -10.61 9.36 -3.27
CA ALA A 33 -10.48 7.94 -3.54
C ALA A 33 -9.70 7.30 -2.39
N ILE A 34 -10.14 6.10 -2.01
CA ILE A 34 -9.48 5.26 -1.02
C ILE A 34 -9.13 3.96 -1.73
N CYS A 35 -7.86 3.58 -1.76
CA CYS A 35 -7.45 2.24 -2.18
C CYS A 35 -6.64 1.56 -1.09
N HIS A 36 -6.86 0.26 -0.92
CA HIS A 36 -6.12 -0.56 0.03
C HIS A 36 -5.71 -1.86 -0.62
N GLY A 37 -4.64 -2.45 -0.12
CA GLY A 37 -4.09 -3.68 -0.67
C GLY A 37 -3.13 -4.33 0.31
N ALA A 38 -2.75 -5.56 0.01
CA ALA A 38 -1.71 -6.27 0.74
C ALA A 38 -0.68 -6.83 -0.23
N VAL A 39 0.59 -6.75 0.17
CA VAL A 39 1.69 -7.36 -0.56
C VAL A 39 2.49 -8.21 0.40
N THR A 40 2.86 -9.40 -0.06
CA THR A 40 3.80 -10.25 0.67
C THR A 40 5.18 -10.07 0.07
N ASN A 41 6.14 -9.76 0.94
CA ASN A 41 7.52 -9.65 0.54
C ASN A 41 8.21 -11.02 0.69
N HIS A 42 8.70 -11.56 -0.42
CA HIS A 42 9.41 -12.84 -0.47
C HIS A 42 10.77 -12.62 -1.13
N ASN A 43 11.83 -13.19 -0.52
CA ASN A 43 13.19 -13.19 -1.06
C ASN A 43 13.78 -11.80 -1.30
N VAL A 44 14.48 -11.25 -0.30
CA VAL A 44 15.16 -9.98 -0.49
C VAL A 44 16.59 -10.06 0.04
N THR A 45 17.53 -9.75 -0.84
CA THR A 45 18.89 -9.33 -0.50
C THR A 45 18.80 -8.14 0.45
N SER A 46 19.20 -8.37 1.71
CA SER A 46 19.26 -7.32 2.72
C SER A 46 20.37 -6.33 2.35
N SER A 47 20.03 -5.05 2.18
CA SER A 47 21.04 -3.98 2.08
C SER A 47 21.28 -3.39 3.46
N LYS A 48 22.55 -3.13 3.79
CA LYS A 48 22.94 -2.60 5.11
C LYS A 48 23.42 -1.16 4.99
N GLU A 49 22.70 -0.26 5.67
CA GLU A 49 23.14 1.13 5.85
C GLU A 49 22.82 1.57 7.29
N GLY A 50 23.77 2.23 7.97
CA GLY A 50 23.56 2.74 9.33
C GLY A 50 23.25 1.68 10.40
N GLY A 51 23.45 0.39 10.13
CA GLY A 51 23.14 -0.70 11.06
C GLY A 51 21.72 -1.28 10.93
N ALA A 52 20.93 -0.81 9.97
CA ALA A 52 19.65 -1.39 9.60
C ALA A 52 19.77 -2.19 8.30
N TYR A 53 19.09 -3.33 8.26
CA TYR A 53 18.84 -4.10 7.05
C TYR A 53 17.48 -3.68 6.51
N TRP A 54 17.40 -3.41 5.21
CA TRP A 54 16.14 -3.02 4.58
C TRP A 54 15.89 -3.73 3.26
N THR A 55 14.62 -3.81 2.92
CA THR A 55 14.08 -4.29 1.64
C THR A 55 13.14 -3.24 1.08
N GLY A 56 13.15 -3.08 -0.24
CA GLY A 56 12.21 -2.24 -0.97
C GLY A 56 11.45 -3.03 -2.01
N LEU A 57 10.16 -2.76 -2.15
CA LEU A 57 9.33 -3.21 -3.26
C LEU A 57 8.55 -2.04 -3.84
N SER A 58 8.14 -2.15 -5.10
CA SER A 58 7.32 -1.15 -5.76
C SER A 58 6.00 -1.78 -6.22
N LYS A 59 4.91 -1.01 -6.11
CA LYS A 59 3.59 -1.39 -6.59
C LYS A 59 2.94 -0.23 -7.33
N ASP A 60 2.43 -0.54 -8.51
CA ASP A 60 1.66 0.39 -9.31
C ASP A 60 0.31 0.60 -8.62
N LEU A 61 -0.06 1.86 -8.40
CA LEU A 61 -1.39 2.25 -7.94
C LEU A 61 -2.40 2.09 -9.10
N PRO A 62 -3.70 1.95 -8.80
CA PRO A 62 -4.71 1.80 -9.84
C PRO A 62 -4.64 2.96 -10.86
N ASN A 63 -4.56 2.62 -12.13
CA ASN A 63 -4.20 3.58 -13.18
C ASN A 63 -5.22 4.73 -13.25
N GLY A 64 -4.73 5.98 -13.18
CA GLY A 64 -5.56 7.17 -13.27
C GLY A 64 -6.56 7.34 -12.12
N LEU A 65 -6.38 6.63 -11.01
CA LEU A 65 -7.22 6.80 -9.83
C LEU A 65 -7.02 8.16 -9.17
N PHE A 66 -5.78 8.62 -9.08
CA PHE A 66 -5.43 9.86 -8.40
C PHE A 66 -5.10 10.97 -9.40
N VAL A 67 -5.65 12.17 -9.18
CA VAL A 67 -5.32 13.35 -10.03
C VAL A 67 -4.08 14.09 -9.54
N GLU A 68 -3.74 13.93 -8.26
CA GLU A 68 -2.57 14.49 -7.56
C GLU A 68 -1.82 13.38 -6.81
N THR A 69 -0.65 13.68 -6.23
CA THR A 69 0.09 12.71 -5.40
C THR A 69 -0.72 12.35 -4.15
N PRO A 70 -1.18 11.09 -4.00
CA PRO A 70 -1.94 10.68 -2.83
C PRO A 70 -1.05 10.56 -1.59
N LYS A 71 -1.69 10.45 -0.42
CA LYS A 71 -1.03 10.06 0.82
C LYS A 71 -1.11 8.55 0.98
N ALA A 72 -0.02 7.94 1.43
CA ALA A 72 0.07 6.50 1.63
C ALA A 72 0.51 6.17 3.06
N TRP A 73 -0.02 5.06 3.57
CA TRP A 73 0.34 4.45 4.84
C TRP A 73 0.53 2.95 4.63
N GLY A 74 1.50 2.39 5.34
CA GLY A 74 1.79 0.96 5.32
C GLY A 74 1.99 0.46 6.74
N THR A 75 1.50 -0.73 7.01
CA THR A 75 1.79 -1.43 8.26
C THR A 75 2.34 -2.81 7.97
N ILE A 76 3.37 -3.19 8.71
CA ILE A 76 4.04 -4.48 8.61
C ILE A 76 3.71 -5.24 9.88
N VAL A 77 3.35 -6.51 9.74
CA VAL A 77 3.14 -7.38 10.91
C VAL A 77 4.49 -7.71 11.55
N ALA A 78 4.54 -7.83 12.87
CA ALA A 78 5.73 -8.13 13.70
C ALA A 78 6.67 -6.93 13.96
N ASN A 79 7.90 -7.20 14.43
CA ASN A 79 8.85 -6.21 14.96
C ASN A 79 9.63 -5.46 13.88
N PHE A 80 8.99 -5.16 12.75
CA PHE A 80 9.62 -4.51 11.61
C PHE A 80 9.19 -3.05 11.51
N LEU A 81 10.11 -2.20 11.06
CA LEU A 81 9.81 -0.80 10.76
C LEU A 81 9.37 -0.72 9.30
N GLY A 82 8.14 -0.26 9.07
CA GLY A 82 7.60 -0.05 7.73
C GLY A 82 7.64 1.42 7.33
N PHE A 83 8.08 1.70 6.12
CA PHE A 83 7.99 3.01 5.51
C PHE A 83 7.32 2.88 4.13
N VAL A 84 6.40 3.78 3.83
CA VAL A 84 5.82 3.86 2.49
C VAL A 84 5.98 5.28 1.97
N THR A 85 6.27 5.39 0.68
CA THR A 85 6.34 6.67 0.00
C THR A 85 5.76 6.55 -1.39
N VAL A 86 4.99 7.55 -1.80
CA VAL A 86 4.53 7.66 -3.18
C VAL A 86 5.66 8.31 -3.96
N SER A 87 6.04 7.74 -5.11
CA SER A 87 7.15 8.26 -5.91
C SER A 87 6.94 9.75 -6.22
N GLU A 88 7.85 10.60 -5.74
CA GLU A 88 7.76 12.07 -5.88
C GLU A 88 7.99 12.57 -7.31
N ARG A 89 8.42 11.70 -8.24
CA ARG A 89 8.77 12.10 -9.61
C ARG A 89 7.71 11.65 -10.61
N SER A 90 6.81 12.58 -10.96
CA SER A 90 5.92 12.59 -12.14
C SER A 90 4.88 11.45 -12.29
N THR A 91 4.97 10.40 -11.49
CA THR A 91 4.06 9.26 -11.54
C THR A 91 3.40 9.11 -10.18
N LYS A 92 2.25 9.76 -10.01
CA LYS A 92 1.29 9.54 -8.89
C LYS A 92 0.69 8.13 -8.87
N ASP A 93 1.28 7.24 -9.66
CA ASP A 93 0.82 5.91 -10.03
C ASP A 93 1.75 4.82 -9.46
N HIS A 94 2.78 5.17 -8.67
CA HIS A 94 3.67 4.19 -8.05
C HIS A 94 3.86 4.44 -6.55
N LEU A 95 3.77 3.35 -5.80
CA LEU A 95 4.03 3.29 -4.37
C LEU A 95 5.31 2.49 -4.11
N ASN A 96 6.27 3.11 -3.45
CA ASN A 96 7.45 2.44 -2.93
C ASN A 96 7.21 2.07 -1.47
N VAL A 97 7.46 0.81 -1.15
CA VAL A 97 7.25 0.23 0.17
C VAL A 97 8.59 -0.31 0.65
N PHE A 98 8.98 0.11 1.85
CA PHE A 98 10.21 -0.30 2.50
C PHE A 98 9.88 -0.97 3.83
N GLU A 99 10.65 -2.00 4.14
CA GLU A 99 10.66 -2.68 5.41
C GLU A 99 12.10 -2.69 5.92
N ALA A 100 12.29 -2.36 7.20
CA ALA A 100 13.59 -2.32 7.83
C ALA A 100 13.60 -3.07 9.18
N THR A 101 14.75 -3.65 9.50
CA THR A 101 15.02 -4.38 10.74
C THR A 101 16.46 -4.13 11.20
N MET A 102 16.73 -4.30 12.49
CA MET A 102 18.06 -4.15 13.08
C MET A 102 18.88 -5.46 13.06
N ALA A 103 18.27 -6.57 12.65
CA ALA A 103 18.91 -7.88 12.58
C ALA A 103 18.91 -8.41 11.15
N ASP A 104 19.94 -9.17 10.78
CA ASP A 104 20.01 -9.85 9.49
C ASP A 104 19.09 -11.08 9.54
N VAL A 105 17.81 -10.86 9.25
CA VAL A 105 16.79 -11.90 9.29
C VAL A 105 16.40 -12.26 7.87
N VAL A 106 16.27 -13.55 7.58
CA VAL A 106 15.63 -14.00 6.34
C VAL A 106 14.18 -13.54 6.38
N HIS A 107 13.83 -12.62 5.49
CA HIS A 107 12.45 -12.16 5.29
C HIS A 107 11.71 -13.22 4.47
N ASP A 108 10.93 -14.06 5.14
CA ASP A 108 10.01 -14.97 4.46
C ASP A 108 8.57 -14.63 4.81
N GLY A 109 7.86 -14.06 3.84
CA GLY A 109 6.40 -14.03 3.87
C GLY A 109 5.77 -12.93 4.71
N HIS A 110 6.46 -11.81 4.96
CA HIS A 110 5.85 -10.71 5.71
C HIS A 110 4.79 -10.00 4.89
N VAL A 111 3.59 -9.91 5.45
CA VAL A 111 2.45 -9.22 4.85
C VAL A 111 2.51 -7.74 5.24
N ILE A 112 2.53 -6.91 4.22
CA ILE A 112 2.48 -5.46 4.34
C ILE A 112 1.10 -5.00 3.87
N ASN A 113 0.34 -4.40 4.80
CA ASN A 113 -0.96 -3.81 4.50
C ASN A 113 -0.77 -2.37 4.10
N LEU A 114 -1.41 -1.96 3.01
CA LEU A 114 -1.25 -0.65 2.38
C LEU A 114 -2.60 0.06 2.32
N LEU A 115 -2.59 1.36 2.65
CA LEU A 115 -3.72 2.26 2.52
C LEU A 115 -3.26 3.53 1.81
N VAL A 116 -3.96 3.93 0.77
CA VAL A 116 -3.65 5.13 0.00
C VAL A 116 -4.94 5.94 -0.18
N ILE A 117 -4.84 7.25 0.11
CA ILE A 117 -5.97 8.19 0.03
C ILE A 117 -5.51 9.43 -0.74
N GLY A 118 -6.30 9.84 -1.72
CA GLY A 118 -6.02 11.03 -2.51
C GLY A 118 -7.23 11.49 -3.30
N ARG A 119 -7.10 12.60 -4.03
CA ARG A 119 -8.17 13.11 -4.88
C ARG A 119 -8.26 12.35 -6.20
N TRP A 120 -9.48 12.09 -6.66
CA TRP A 120 -9.78 11.64 -8.04
C TRP A 120 -10.58 12.67 -8.84
N LYS A 121 -11.07 13.74 -8.18
CA LYS A 121 -11.78 14.89 -8.77
C LYS A 121 -11.40 16.19 -8.06
#